data_AF-A0AAW7LZN9-F1
#
_entry.id   AF-A0AAW7LZN9-F1
#
_cell.length_a   1.000
_cell.length_b   1.000
_cell.length_c   1.000
_cell.angle_alpha   90.00
_cell.angle_beta   90.00
_cell.angle_gamma   90.00
#
_symmetry.space_group_name_H-M   'P 1'
#
loop_
_entity.id
_entity.type
_entity.pdbx_description
1 polymer ?
#
loop_
_entity_poly.entity_id
_entity_poly.type
_entity_poly.pdbx_seq_one_letter_code
_entity_poly.pdbx_strand_id
1 'polypeptide(L)' 'MSKALTPSQLKAELETQKDALLKACLYALNEIPNRRLSGPYASTYALAEQVSKLLQRCK' A
#
# COMPACT_ATOMS: atom_id res chain seq x y z
N MET A 1 -10.08 0.02 27.50
CA MET A 1 -9.51 1.35 27.82
C MET A 1 -9.29 2.10 26.52
N SER A 2 -10.30 2.80 26.02
CA SER A 2 -10.21 3.59 24.79
C SER A 2 -9.38 4.84 25.06
N LYS A 3 -8.07 4.76 24.84
CA LYS A 3 -7.21 5.95 24.85
C LYS A 3 -7.69 6.86 23.73
N ALA A 4 -8.17 8.05 24.08
CA ALA A 4 -8.48 9.10 23.13
C ALA A 4 -7.16 9.50 22.44
N LEU A 5 -6.86 8.84 21.32
CA LEU A 5 -5.75 9.20 20.45
C LEU A 5 -6.03 10.60 19.92
N THR A 6 -5.07 11.49 20.07
CA THR A 6 -5.18 12.83 19.47
C THR A 6 -5.29 12.69 17.95
N PRO A 7 -5.94 13.62 17.24
CA PRO A 7 -6.06 13.53 15.77
C PRO A 7 -4.71 13.38 15.07
N SER A 8 -3.63 13.90 15.67
CA SER A 8 -2.25 13.71 15.20
C SER A 8 -1.75 12.27 15.37
N GLN A 9 -2.08 11.61 16.48
CA GLN A 9 -1.73 10.20 16.70
C GLN A 9 -2.56 9.27 15.81
N LEU A 10 -3.86 9.55 15.62
CA LEU A 10 -4.70 8.82 14.66
C LEU A 10 -4.14 8.91 13.24
N LYS A 11 -3.65 10.09 12.84
CA LYS A 11 -3.05 10.29 11.53
C LYS A 11 -1.74 9.51 11.36
N ALA A 12 -0.90 9.48 12.40
CA ALA A 12 0.34 8.70 12.39
C ALA A 12 0.06 7.18 12.34
N GLU A 13 -0.94 6.71 13.09
CA GLU A 13 -1.33 5.31 13.10
C GLU A 13 -1.98 4.89 11.77
N LEU A 14 -2.78 5.77 11.18
CA LEU A 14 -3.37 5.57 9.85
C LEU A 14 -2.30 5.52 8.75
N GLU A 15 -1.33 6.44 8.77
CA GLU A 15 -0.20 6.37 7.83
C GLU A 15 0.61 5.09 8.03
N THR A 16 0.86 4.68 9.28
CA THR A 16 1.56 3.43 9.59
C THR A 16 0.80 2.20 9.08
N GLN A 17 -0.52 2.15 9.29
CA GLN A 17 -1.38 1.08 8.78
C GLN A 17 -1.45 1.09 7.25
N LYS A 18 -1.50 2.28 6.63
CA LYS A 18 -1.48 2.43 5.17
C LYS A 18 -0.17 1.91 4.59
N ASP A 19 0.95 2.23 5.21
CA ASP A 19 2.28 1.76 4.80
C ASP A 19 2.39 0.23 4.91
N ALA A 20 1.90 -0.33 6.02
CA ALA A 20 1.85 -1.78 6.24
C ALA A 20 0.94 -2.48 5.20
N LEU A 21 -0.24 -1.92 4.91
CA LEU A 21 -1.16 -2.44 3.92
C LEU A 21 -0.56 -2.38 2.51
N LEU A 22 0.05 -1.25 2.13
CA LEU A 22 0.69 -1.10 0.83
C LEU A 22 1.85 -2.10 0.66
N LYS A 23 2.65 -2.34 1.70
CA LYS A 23 3.69 -3.38 1.70
C LYS A 23 3.10 -4.78 1.52
N ALA A 24 2.01 -5.09 2.22
CA ALA A 24 1.31 -6.37 2.07
C ALA A 24 0.74 -6.55 0.65
N CYS A 25 0.14 -5.51 0.09
CA CYS A 25 -0.34 -5.51 -1.29
C CYS A 25 0.81 -5.73 -2.29
N LEU A 26 1.95 -5.07 -2.10
CA LEU A 26 3.13 -5.25 -2.94
C LEU A 26 3.70 -6.66 -2.86
N TYR A 27 3.74 -7.24 -1.66
CA TYR A 27 4.19 -8.61 -1.45
C TYR A 27 3.28 -9.61 -2.18
N ALA A 28 1.96 -9.51 -1.97
CA ALA A 28 0.99 -10.35 -2.64
C ALA A 28 1.04 -10.20 -4.18
N LEU A 29 1.21 -8.98 -4.68
CA LEU A 29 1.34 -8.75 -6.13
C LEU A 29 2.63 -9.32 -6.73
N ASN A 30 3.72 -9.40 -5.96
CA ASN A 30 4.96 -10.04 -6.40
C ASN A 30 4.87 -11.57 -6.41
N GLU A 31 4.06 -12.17 -5.53
CA GLU A 31 3.83 -13.61 -5.52
C GLU A 31 2.94 -14.08 -6.68
N ILE A 32 2.16 -13.18 -7.27
CA ILE A 32 1.27 -13.50 -8.40
C ILE A 32 2.04 -13.35 -9.72
N PRO A 33 1.93 -14.32 -10.66
CA PRO A 33 2.53 -14.19 -11.99
C PRO A 33 2.03 -12.94 -12.71
N ASN A 34 2.90 -12.34 -13.53
CA ASN A 34 2.57 -11.15 -14.28
C ASN A 34 1.41 -11.44 -15.25
N ARG A 35 0.22 -10.95 -14.89
CA ARG A 35 -1.00 -11.12 -15.67
C ARG A 35 -1.44 -9.76 -16.15
N ARG A 36 -1.87 -9.69 -17.42
CA ARG A 36 -2.54 -8.50 -17.93
C ARG A 36 -3.81 -8.26 -17.11
N LEU A 37 -3.91 -7.07 -16.54
CA LEU A 37 -5.09 -6.64 -15.81
C LEU A 37 -6.01 -5.89 -16.79
N SER A 38 -7.31 -6.15 -16.71
CA SER A 38 -8.32 -5.34 -17.38
C SER A 38 -8.67 -4.18 -16.45
N GLY A 39 -7.89 -3.10 -16.50
CA GLY A 39 -8.06 -1.96 -15.61
C GLY A 39 -7.10 -0.81 -15.94
N PRO A 40 -6.97 0.19 -15.05
CA PRO A 40 -6.10 1.35 -15.28
C PRO A 40 -4.60 1.00 -15.33
N TYR A 41 -4.22 -0.22 -14.96
CA TYR A 41 -2.85 -0.71 -14.99
C TYR A 41 -2.72 -1.85 -16.00
N ALA A 42 -1.63 -1.83 -16.77
CA ALA A 42 -1.40 -2.79 -17.85
C ALA A 42 -1.19 -4.23 -17.37
N SER A 43 -0.65 -4.43 -16.17
CA SER A 43 -0.39 -5.75 -15.60
C SER A 43 -0.25 -5.73 -14.07
N THR A 44 -0.26 -6.91 -13.43
CA THR A 44 0.00 -7.03 -11.99
C THR A 44 1.35 -6.45 -11.59
N TYR A 45 2.39 -6.55 -12.43
CA TYR A 45 3.67 -5.88 -12.18
C TYR A 45 3.60 -4.36 -12.33
N ALA A 46 2.85 -3.85 -13.32
CA ALA A 46 2.65 -2.40 -13.44
C ALA A 46 1.92 -1.83 -12.22
N LEU A 47 0.97 -2.58 -11.67
CA LEU A 47 0.31 -2.25 -10.40
C LEU A 47 1.29 -2.31 -9.22
N ALA A 48 2.10 -3.38 -9.11
CA ALA A 48 3.11 -3.51 -8.07
C ALA A 48 4.14 -2.36 -8.11
N GLU A 49 4.57 -1.94 -9.30
CA GLU A 49 5.49 -0.81 -9.49
C GLU A 49 4.87 0.49 -8.97
N GLN A 50 3.59 0.73 -9.25
CA GLN A 50 2.89 1.92 -8.78
C GLN A 50 2.74 1.92 -7.26
N VAL A 51 2.41 0.76 -6.66
CA VAL A 51 2.38 0.59 -5.20
C VAL A 51 3.78 0.84 -4.60
N SER A 52 4.83 0.35 -5.25
CA SER A 52 6.23 0.59 -4.84
C SER A 52 6.59 2.08 -4.86
N LYS A 53 6.25 2.79 -5.94
CA LYS A 53 6.45 4.24 -6.07
C LYS A 53 5.69 5.02 -4.99
N LEU A 54 4.47 4.59 -4.67
CA LEU A 54 3.64 5.21 -3.64
C LEU A 54 4.24 5.02 -2.25
N LEU A 55 4.76 3.82 -1.95
CA LEU A 55 5.52 3.53 -0.73
C LEU A 55 6.80 4.36 -0.62
N GLN A 56 7.54 4.54 -1.72
CA GLN A 56 8.75 5.38 -1.71
C GLN A 56 8.44 6.87 -1.52
N ARG A 57 7.29 7.34 -1.99
CA ARG A 57 6.84 8.73 -1.80
C ARG A 57 6.31 9.00 -0.39
N CYS A 58 5.95 7.97 0.35
CA CYS A 58 5.52 8.04 1.76
C CYS A 58 6.69 7.96 2.77
N LYS A 59 7.94 7.76 2.30
CA LYS A 59 9.16 7.94 3.11
C LYS A 59 9.57 9.40 3.19
#